data_AF-A0A2S5RDQ3-F1
#
_entry.id   AF-A0A2S5RDQ3-F1
#
_cell.length_a   1.000
_cell.length_b   1.000
_cell.length_c   1.000
_cell.angle_alpha   90.00
_cell.angle_beta   90.00
_cell.angle_gamma   90.00
#
_symmetry.space_group_name_H-M   'P 1'
#
loop_
_entity.id
_entity.type
_entity.pdbx_description
1 polymer ?
#
loop_
_entity_poly.entity_id
_entity_poly.type
_entity_poly.pdbx_seq_one_letter_code
_entity_poly.pdbx_strand_id
1 'polypeptide(L)' 'MVCIKENCNNQASAQIKEDILDVNASENKWVTEEPTYKKVSLYYCKVHFREMMHVLTTKKVS' A
#
# COMPACT_ATOMS: atom_id res chain seq x y z
N MET A 1 -6.09 3.00 -15.58
CA MET A 1 -6.01 1.99 -14.49
C MET A 1 -7.29 2.07 -13.67
N VAL A 2 -7.79 0.93 -13.21
CA VAL A 2 -9.00 0.84 -12.37
C VAL A 2 -8.60 1.01 -10.90
N CYS A 3 -9.51 1.54 -10.09
CA CYS A 3 -9.34 1.61 -8.64
C CYS A 3 -9.05 0.22 -8.04
N ILE A 4 -8.10 0.14 -7.11
CA ILE A 4 -7.68 -1.11 -6.45
C ILE A 4 -8.73 -1.71 -5.51
N LYS A 5 -9.68 -0.90 -5.04
CA LYS A 5 -10.75 -1.37 -4.15
C LYS A 5 -11.62 -2.39 -4.88
N GLU A 6 -11.81 -3.55 -4.25
CA GLU A 6 -12.70 -4.60 -4.76
C GLU A 6 -14.10 -4.04 -5.03
N ASN A 7 -14.72 -4.48 -6.12
CA ASN A 7 -16.03 -4.03 -6.59
C ASN A 7 -16.11 -2.53 -6.97
N CYS A 8 -14.97 -1.89 -7.27
CA CYS A 8 -14.96 -0.52 -7.80
C CYS A 8 -14.49 -0.46 -9.26
N ASN A 9 -15.40 -0.09 -10.17
CA ASN A 9 -15.09 0.06 -11.59
C ASN A 9 -14.70 1.48 -11.99
N ASN A 10 -14.53 2.40 -11.03
CA ASN A 10 -14.14 3.77 -11.31
C ASN A 10 -12.68 3.85 -11.75
N GLN A 11 -12.38 4.79 -12.65
CA GLN A 11 -11.00 5.08 -13.01
C GLN A 11 -10.24 5.63 -11.79
N ALA A 12 -8.99 5.16 -11.64
CA ALA A 12 -8.10 5.68 -10.62
C ALA A 12 -7.71 7.13 -10.94
N SER A 13 -7.73 7.98 -9.92
CA SER A 13 -7.37 9.41 -10.01
C SER A 13 -6.23 9.80 -9.06
N ALA A 14 -5.78 8.87 -8.22
CA ALA A 14 -4.72 9.09 -7.25
C ALA A 14 -3.90 7.80 -7.05
N GLN A 15 -2.65 7.96 -6.61
CA GLN A 15 -1.71 6.87 -6.36
C GLN A 15 -1.10 7.03 -4.97
N ILE A 16 -0.98 5.93 -4.23
CA ILE A 16 -0.20 5.81 -3.00
C ILE A 16 0.96 4.86 -3.27
N LYS A 17 2.17 5.25 -2.86
CA LYS A 17 3.39 4.43 -2.96
C LYS A 17 3.90 4.14 -1.57
N GLU A 18 4.11 2.87 -1.26
CA GLU A 18 4.56 2.40 0.05
C GLU A 18 5.67 1.36 -0.12
N ASP A 19 6.64 1.40 0.79
CA ASP A 19 7.66 0.37 0.93
C ASP A 19 7.16 -0.64 1.98
N ILE A 20 6.90 -1.88 1.57
CA ILE A 20 6.35 -2.94 2.41
C ILE A 20 7.43 -3.99 2.68
N LEU A 21 7.59 -4.41 3.93
CA LEU A 21 8.51 -5.49 4.30
C LEU A 21 8.14 -6.79 3.56
N ASP A 22 9.11 -7.38 2.87
CA ASP A 22 8.90 -8.61 2.13
C ASP A 22 8.96 -9.85 3.02
N VAL A 23 7.85 -10.19 3.67
CA VAL A 23 7.75 -11.36 4.58
C VAL A 23 7.72 -12.72 3.85
N ASN A 24 7.58 -12.72 2.52
CA ASN A 24 7.55 -13.93 1.70
C ASN A 24 8.91 -14.25 1.07
N ALA A 25 9.99 -13.59 1.49
CA ALA A 25 11.34 -13.99 1.12
C ALA A 25 11.56 -15.44 1.58
N SER A 26 11.41 -16.37 0.63
CA SER A 26 11.36 -17.82 0.86
C SER A 26 12.70 -18.40 1.31
N GLU A 27 13.75 -17.59 1.35
CA GLU A 27 15.03 -17.96 1.89
C GLU A 27 15.09 -17.52 3.37
N ASN A 28 14.73 -18.43 4.28
CA ASN A 28 15.12 -18.36 5.69
C ASN A 28 16.65 -18.49 5.79
N LYS A 29 17.37 -17.47 5.36
CA LYS A 29 18.78 -17.28 5.68
C LYS A 29 18.81 -16.49 6.98
N TRP A 30 19.71 -16.84 7.88
CA TRP A 30 20.08 -15.96 8.98
C TRP A 30 20.80 -14.75 8.37
N VAL A 31 20.03 -13.80 7.83
CA VAL A 31 20.58 -12.58 7.25
C VAL A 31 20.87 -11.62 8.37
N THR A 32 22.17 -11.39 8.61
CA THR A 32 22.69 -10.19 9.26
C THR A 32 22.52 -8.93 8.38
N GLU A 33 21.83 -9.05 7.25
CA GLU A 33 21.59 -8.00 6.26
C GLU A 33 20.21 -7.37 6.45
N GLU A 34 20.14 -6.07 6.21
CA GLU A 34 19.00 -5.20 6.45
C GLU A 34 17.69 -5.74 5.82
N PRO A 35 16.51 -5.44 6.43
CA PRO A 35 15.23 -5.91 5.91
C PRO A 35 15.02 -5.52 4.45
N THR A 36 14.64 -6.49 3.61
CA THR A 36 14.31 -6.22 2.20
C THR A 36 12.89 -5.66 2.09
N TYR A 37 12.76 -4.48 1.51
CA TYR A 37 11.48 -3.83 1.26
C TYR A 37 11.08 -3.92 -0.21
N LYS A 38 9.79 -4.19 -0.46
CA LYS A 38 9.15 -4.15 -1.78
C LYS A 38 8.40 -2.84 -1.96
N LYS A 39 8.61 -2.19 -3.11
CA LYS A 39 7.83 -1.02 -3.52
C LYS A 39 6.47 -1.45 -4.04
N VAL A 40 5.41 -1.01 -3.37
CA VAL A 40 4.03 -1.24 -3.78
C VAL A 40 3.40 0.07 -4.22
N SER A 41 2.70 0.03 -5.36
CA SER A 41 1.97 1.17 -5.93
C SER A 41 0.49 0.85 -6.00
N LEU A 42 -0.30 1.53 -5.17
CA LEU A 42 -1.74 1.34 -5.05
C LEU A 42 -2.47 2.50 -5.75
N TYR A 43 -3.45 2.22 -6.60
CA TYR A 43 -4.16 3.22 -7.39
C TYR A 43 -5.62 3.31 -6.94
N TYR A 44 -6.06 4.49 -6.54
CA TYR A 44 -7.40 4.72 -5.98
C TYR A 44 -8.20 5.73 -6.81
N CYS A 45 -9.52 5.58 -6.84
CA CYS A 45 -10.41 6.66 -7.25
C CYS A 45 -10.52 7.73 -6.15
N LYS A 46 -11.05 8.91 -6.48
CA LYS A 46 -11.16 10.06 -5.56
C LYS A 46 -11.83 9.72 -4.22
N VAL A 47 -12.87 8.89 -4.25
CA VAL A 47 -13.64 8.50 -3.05
C VAL A 47 -12.78 7.63 -2.14
N HIS A 48 -12.31 6.49 -2.65
CA HIS A 48 -11.51 5.54 -1.86
C HIS A 48 -10.15 6.10 -1.44
N PHE A 49 -9.60 7.05 -2.19
CA PHE A 49 -8.38 7.76 -1.76
C PHE A 49 -8.63 8.60 -0.49
N ARG A 50 -9.78 9.30 -0.40
CA ARG A 50 -10.13 10.07 0.80
C ARG A 50 -10.34 9.17 2.02
N GLU A 51 -11.02 8.04 1.85
CA GLU A 51 -11.19 7.05 2.90
C GLU A 51 -9.84 6.54 3.42
N MET A 52 -8.93 6.18 2.50
CA MET A 52 -7.60 5.72 2.87
C MET A 52 -6.81 6.79 3.61
N MET A 53 -6.84 8.03 3.13
CA MET A 53 -6.18 9.15 3.81
C MET A 53 -6.76 9.41 5.19
N HIS A 54 -8.07 9.25 5.37
CA HIS A 54 -8.70 9.37 6.69
C HIS A 54 -8.19 8.28 7.65
N VAL A 55 -8.08 7.02 7.21
CA VAL A 55 -7.51 5.93 8.02
C VAL A 55 -6.05 6.20 8.38
N LEU A 56 -5.24 6.65 7.42
CA LEU A 56 -3.81 6.93 7.65
C LEU A 56 -3.59 8.13 8.57
N THR A 57 -4.42 9.17 8.47
CA THR A 57 -4.32 10.37 9.30
C THR A 57 -4.82 10.14 10.72
N THR A 58 -5.92 9.40 10.90
CA THR A 58 -6.44 9.06 12.22
C THR A 58 -5.52 8.12 13.00
N LYS A 59 -4.90 7.14 12.33
CA LYS A 59 -3.88 6.27 12.96
C LYS A 59 -2.62 7.00 13.43
N LYS A 60 -2.30 8.18 12.89
CA LYS A 60 -1.11 8.95 13.28
C LYS A 60 -1.30 9.76 14.59
N VAL A 61 -2.52 9.87 15.09
CA VAL A 61 -2.86 10.72 16.25
C VAL A 61 -3.31 9.89 17.46
N SER A 62 -3.01 8.58 17.48
CA SER A 62 -3.28 7.68 18.60
C SER A 62 -2.01 7.06 19.14
#